data_AF-A0A913Y9R5-F1
#
_entry.id   AF-A0A913Y9R5-F1
#
_cell.length_a   1.000
_cell.length_b   1.000
_cell.length_c   1.000
_cell.angle_alpha   90.00
_cell.angle_beta   90.00
_cell.angle_gamma   90.00
#
_symmetry.space_group_name_H-M   'P 1'
#
loop_
_entity.id
_entity.type
_entity.pdbx_description
1 polymer ?
#
loop_
_entity_poly.entity_id
_entity_poly.type
_entity_poly.pdbx_seq_one_letter_code
_entity_poly.pdbx_strand_id
1 'polypeptide(L)'
;MGRLSRYKKTKSCDPFYKGAKSDVEATQKNTKRSKSIDTEADVDEQKMPRSMKLLLERAKKLSVKKKKKLKRLDDKTGKTALFKKKKDESQREYLYRIDQETSLAVVDSLKSQKKMSDRRKSHLIKRKEKLKIKKCPERVFQKTAVDFSHLKDDVRFGDVASQPPMLTAKPRKASLQDKGKSPLLLSSKLTQDKVSSKPTEDRKKQSKNLIVKAKRRKHMSEAEKAVMDKERLRVIELYRTSKKKA
;
A
#
# COMPACT_ATOMS: atom_id res chain seq x y z
N MET A 1 -23.94 -20.03 4.97
CA MET A 1 -22.99 -21.16 4.80
C MET A 1 -22.16 -20.92 3.55
N GLY A 2 -20.86 -20.66 3.67
CA GLY A 2 -19.98 -20.48 2.51
C GLY A 2 -18.51 -20.52 2.94
N ARG A 3 -17.93 -21.72 2.95
CA ARG A 3 -16.51 -21.92 3.29
C ARG A 3 -15.66 -21.38 2.14
N LEU A 4 -15.02 -20.23 2.33
CA LEU A 4 -14.02 -19.69 1.41
C LEU A 4 -12.87 -20.70 1.27
N SER A 5 -12.59 -21.08 0.02
CA SER A 5 -11.69 -22.17 -0.37
C SER A 5 -10.28 -22.01 0.21
N ARG A 6 -9.73 -23.10 0.76
CA ARG A 6 -8.33 -23.19 1.18
C ARG A 6 -7.42 -22.93 -0.02
N TYR A 7 -6.69 -21.83 0.01
CA TYR A 7 -5.65 -21.49 -0.96
C TYR A 7 -4.60 -22.62 -0.94
N LYS A 8 -4.54 -23.46 -1.99
CA LYS A 8 -3.44 -24.40 -2.15
C LYS A 8 -2.20 -23.58 -2.47
N LYS A 9 -1.19 -23.60 -1.60
CA LYS A 9 0.14 -23.05 -1.90
C LYS A 9 0.64 -23.80 -3.14
N THR A 10 0.57 -23.16 -4.30
CA THR A 10 1.29 -23.65 -5.47
C THR A 10 2.77 -23.61 -5.08
N LYS A 11 3.39 -24.78 -4.96
CA LYS A 11 4.86 -24.83 -4.86
C LYS A 11 5.37 -24.10 -6.10
N SER A 12 6.28 -23.16 -5.87
CA SER A 12 6.96 -22.37 -6.90
C SER A 12 7.57 -23.31 -7.95
N CYS A 13 6.80 -23.60 -8.99
CA CYS A 13 7.34 -24.16 -10.20
C CYS A 13 8.01 -22.98 -10.88
N ASP A 14 9.34 -22.99 -10.90
CA ASP A 14 10.12 -22.01 -11.64
C ASP A 14 9.65 -22.05 -13.11
N PRO A 15 9.06 -20.96 -13.65
CA PRO A 15 8.53 -20.94 -15.01
C PRO A 15 9.64 -21.09 -16.08
N PHE A 16 10.92 -21.09 -15.69
CA PHE A 16 12.06 -21.30 -16.58
C PHE A 16 12.72 -22.68 -16.45
N TYR A 17 12.22 -23.57 -15.59
CA TYR A 17 12.77 -24.92 -15.47
C TYR A 17 12.34 -25.81 -16.66
N LYS A 18 13.32 -26.25 -17.46
CA LYS A 18 13.13 -27.10 -18.65
C LYS A 18 13.58 -28.56 -18.47
N GLY A 19 13.90 -28.99 -17.24
CA GLY A 19 14.39 -30.34 -16.95
C GLY A 19 13.28 -31.40 -16.81
N ALA A 20 13.63 -32.68 -17.02
CA ALA A 20 12.73 -33.81 -16.77
C ALA A 20 12.40 -33.92 -15.27
N LYS A 21 11.14 -34.23 -14.94
CA LYS A 21 10.60 -34.23 -13.57
C LYS A 21 11.07 -35.40 -12.69
N SER A 22 11.89 -36.31 -13.20
CA SER A 22 12.35 -37.52 -12.48
C SER A 22 13.49 -37.28 -11.49
N ASP A 23 14.22 -36.16 -11.60
CA ASP A 23 15.53 -36.05 -10.95
C ASP A 23 15.50 -35.29 -9.61
N VAL A 24 14.31 -34.97 -9.08
CA VAL A 24 14.15 -34.19 -7.83
C VAL A 24 13.82 -35.07 -6.62
N GLU A 25 13.65 -36.38 -6.77
CA GLU A 25 13.41 -37.31 -5.66
C GLU A 25 14.37 -38.51 -5.65
N ALA A 26 15.69 -38.27 -5.56
CA ALA A 26 16.67 -39.35 -5.44
C ALA A 26 17.87 -39.07 -4.50
N THR A 27 17.79 -38.09 -3.61
CA THR A 27 18.84 -37.89 -2.58
C THR A 27 18.20 -37.82 -1.20
N GLN A 28 17.96 -39.00 -0.61
CA GLN A 28 18.02 -39.31 0.84
C GLN A 28 17.30 -40.64 1.15
N LYS A 29 17.84 -41.77 0.67
CA LYS A 29 17.58 -43.10 1.24
C LYS A 29 18.82 -43.96 1.04
N ASN A 30 19.57 -44.22 2.12
CA ASN A 30 20.23 -45.50 2.42
C ASN A 30 21.19 -45.37 3.61
N THR A 31 20.76 -45.81 4.79
CA THR A 31 21.60 -46.63 5.68
C THR A 31 20.69 -47.65 6.39
N LYS A 32 20.88 -48.93 6.03
CA LYS A 32 20.33 -50.11 6.71
C LYS A 32 21.27 -50.54 7.85
N ARG A 33 20.70 -51.04 8.95
CA ARG A 33 21.17 -52.07 9.91
C ARG A 33 20.19 -52.01 11.10
N SER A 34 19.68 -53.06 11.71
CA SER A 34 19.76 -54.52 11.55
C SER A 34 18.54 -55.08 12.31
N LYS A 35 18.00 -56.21 11.86
CA LYS A 35 16.97 -56.98 12.56
C LYS A 35 17.60 -57.65 13.79
N SER A 36 16.97 -57.49 14.96
CA SER A 36 16.96 -58.50 16.01
C SER A 36 15.50 -58.78 16.37
N ILE A 37 15.16 -60.05 16.32
CA ILE A 37 13.91 -60.63 16.81
C ILE A 37 14.27 -61.15 18.19
N ASP A 38 13.58 -60.68 19.22
CA ASP A 38 13.38 -61.44 20.45
C ASP A 38 11.89 -61.38 20.79
N THR A 39 11.36 -62.58 20.96
CA THR A 39 10.06 -62.99 21.46
C THR A 39 9.83 -62.52 22.90
N GLU A 40 8.59 -62.11 23.20
CA GLU A 40 7.82 -62.56 24.37
C GLU A 40 6.35 -62.20 24.09
N ALA A 41 5.47 -63.13 24.42
CA ALA A 41 4.04 -63.04 24.16
C ALA A 41 3.39 -62.05 25.13
N ASP A 42 2.52 -61.17 24.60
CA ASP A 42 1.39 -60.69 25.37
C ASP A 42 0.19 -60.55 24.42
N VAL A 43 -0.82 -61.36 24.72
CA VAL A 43 -2.10 -61.44 24.02
C VAL A 43 -2.95 -60.30 24.60
N ASP A 44 -3.57 -59.49 23.74
CA ASP A 44 -4.46 -58.35 24.07
C ASP A 44 -3.86 -56.95 24.29
N GLU A 45 -2.70 -56.64 23.69
CA GLU A 45 -2.36 -55.24 23.44
C GLU A 45 -2.46 -54.90 21.95
N GLN A 46 -3.51 -54.17 21.57
CA GLN A 46 -3.60 -53.52 20.28
C GLN A 46 -2.40 -52.57 20.12
N LYS A 47 -1.31 -53.06 19.50
CA LYS A 47 -0.04 -52.36 19.39
C LYS A 47 -0.26 -50.98 18.79
N MET A 48 -0.18 -49.99 19.66
CA MET A 48 -0.36 -48.58 19.32
C MET A 48 0.54 -48.21 18.12
N PRO A 49 0.00 -47.59 17.05
CA PRO A 49 0.80 -47.20 15.90
C PRO A 49 2.02 -46.38 16.33
N ARG A 50 3.18 -46.67 15.73
CA ARG A 50 4.48 -46.08 16.11
C ARG A 50 4.46 -44.54 16.15
N SER A 51 3.67 -43.93 15.27
CA SER A 51 3.43 -42.48 15.24
C SER A 51 2.81 -41.96 16.53
N MET A 52 1.82 -42.66 17.05
CA MET A 52 1.09 -42.28 18.24
C MET A 52 1.92 -42.54 19.52
N LYS A 53 2.75 -43.60 19.52
CA LYS A 53 3.72 -43.87 20.62
C LYS A 53 4.74 -42.74 20.77
N LEU A 54 5.31 -42.27 19.65
CA LEU A 54 6.23 -41.13 19.64
C LEU A 54 5.55 -39.83 20.13
N LEU A 55 4.28 -39.64 19.79
CA LEU A 55 3.50 -38.47 20.18
C LEU A 55 3.25 -38.44 21.70
N LEU A 56 2.89 -39.59 22.29
CA LEU A 56 2.71 -39.77 23.72
C LEU A 56 4.02 -39.63 24.51
N GLU A 57 5.13 -40.20 24.03
CA GLU A 57 6.43 -40.00 24.67
C GLU A 57 6.86 -38.52 24.67
N ARG A 58 6.61 -37.82 23.57
CA ARG A 58 6.89 -36.37 23.48
C ARG A 58 6.02 -35.57 24.45
N ALA A 59 4.74 -35.93 24.59
CA ALA A 59 3.83 -35.30 25.54
C ALA A 59 4.26 -35.52 27.00
N LYS A 60 4.68 -36.75 27.37
CA LYS A 60 5.20 -37.08 28.70
C LYS A 60 6.49 -36.31 29.02
N LYS A 61 7.42 -36.16 28.07
CA LYS A 61 8.65 -35.36 28.27
C LYS A 61 8.38 -33.87 28.48
N LEU A 62 7.29 -33.33 27.91
CA LEU A 62 6.90 -31.93 28.09
C LEU A 62 6.18 -31.66 29.41
N SER A 63 5.44 -32.63 29.96
CA SER A 63 4.70 -32.46 31.23
C SER A 63 5.63 -32.45 32.45
N VAL A 64 6.68 -33.28 32.45
CA VAL A 64 7.67 -33.34 33.54
C VAL A 64 8.48 -32.04 33.66
N LYS A 65 8.81 -31.40 32.53
CA LYS A 65 9.52 -30.11 32.51
C LYS A 65 8.66 -28.94 33.00
N LYS A 66 7.33 -29.03 32.90
CA LYS A 66 6.41 -28.01 33.43
C LYS A 66 6.29 -28.07 34.95
N LYS A 67 6.29 -29.27 35.55
CA LYS A 67 6.17 -29.42 37.01
C LYS A 67 7.37 -28.89 37.79
N LYS A 68 8.60 -28.94 37.22
CA LYS A 68 9.81 -28.40 37.87
C LYS A 68 9.97 -26.87 37.79
N LYS A 69 9.22 -26.18 36.90
CA LYS A 69 9.29 -24.72 36.73
C LYS A 69 8.19 -23.93 37.43
N LEU A 70 7.12 -24.57 37.91
CA LEU A 70 6.02 -23.86 38.57
C LEU A 70 6.29 -23.48 40.04
N LYS A 71 7.24 -24.12 40.73
CA LYS A 71 7.49 -23.85 42.16
C LYS A 71 8.52 -22.75 42.46
N ARG A 72 9.03 -22.02 41.46
CA ARG A 72 10.15 -21.06 41.65
C ARG A 72 9.92 -19.65 41.09
N LEU A 73 8.69 -19.30 40.70
CA LEU A 73 8.41 -18.04 40.00
C LEU A 73 7.48 -17.06 40.74
N ASP A 74 7.14 -17.32 42.00
CA ASP A 74 6.14 -16.47 42.69
C ASP A 74 6.74 -15.25 43.42
N ASP A 75 8.06 -15.13 43.62
CA ASP A 75 8.59 -14.12 44.57
C ASP A 75 9.52 -13.02 44.02
N LYS A 76 9.77 -12.88 42.71
CA LYS A 76 10.86 -11.97 42.24
C LYS A 76 10.59 -10.98 41.11
N THR A 77 9.34 -10.70 40.76
CA THR A 77 9.08 -9.53 39.91
C THR A 77 7.82 -8.81 40.36
N GLY A 78 7.98 -7.57 40.86
CA GLY A 78 6.90 -6.61 41.16
C GLY A 78 6.10 -6.14 39.94
N LYS A 79 5.83 -7.04 38.99
CA LYS A 79 4.81 -6.93 37.95
C LYS A 79 3.61 -7.75 38.41
N THR A 80 3.04 -7.34 39.54
CA THR A 80 1.91 -8.02 40.14
C THR A 80 0.70 -7.93 39.20
N ALA A 81 0.28 -9.08 38.67
CA ALA A 81 -1.15 -9.42 38.52
C ALA A 81 -2.01 -8.65 37.50
N LEU A 82 -1.64 -8.59 36.22
CA LEU A 82 -2.58 -8.10 35.18
C LEU A 82 -3.87 -8.94 35.08
N PHE A 83 -3.79 -10.24 35.44
CA PHE A 83 -4.87 -11.20 35.26
C PHE A 83 -5.34 -11.85 36.57
N LYS A 84 -5.30 -11.14 37.71
CA LYS A 84 -5.96 -11.65 38.92
C LYS A 84 -7.44 -11.28 38.91
N LYS A 85 -8.25 -12.20 39.45
CA LYS A 85 -9.67 -11.98 39.63
C LYS A 85 -9.90 -10.91 40.72
N LYS A 86 -10.74 -9.90 40.46
CA LYS A 86 -11.14 -8.88 41.45
C LYS A 86 -12.07 -9.50 42.50
N LYS A 87 -12.10 -8.92 43.71
CA LYS A 87 -12.86 -9.44 44.86
C LYS A 87 -14.36 -9.58 44.56
N ASP A 88 -14.93 -8.65 43.79
CA ASP A 88 -16.38 -8.57 43.54
C ASP A 88 -16.77 -8.82 42.07
N GLU A 89 -15.87 -9.34 41.23
CA GLU A 89 -16.24 -9.66 39.84
C GLU A 89 -16.80 -11.08 39.72
N SER A 90 -17.83 -11.26 38.90
CA SER A 90 -18.27 -12.60 38.52
C SER A 90 -17.22 -13.29 37.66
N GLN A 91 -17.22 -14.63 37.62
CA GLN A 91 -16.29 -15.37 36.76
C GLN A 91 -16.45 -14.99 35.27
N ARG A 92 -17.69 -14.70 34.85
CA ARG A 92 -18.00 -14.28 33.49
C ARG A 92 -17.38 -12.92 33.16
N GLU A 93 -17.50 -11.94 34.05
CA GLU A 93 -16.92 -10.60 33.85
C GLU A 93 -15.40 -10.64 33.84
N TYR A 94 -14.79 -11.46 34.70
CA TYR A 94 -13.35 -11.70 34.68
C TYR A 94 -12.86 -12.20 33.31
N LEU A 95 -13.49 -13.25 32.78
CA LEU A 95 -13.14 -13.81 31.48
C LEU A 95 -13.34 -12.79 30.36
N TYR A 96 -14.45 -12.05 30.39
CA TYR A 96 -14.72 -11.00 29.42
C TYR A 96 -13.66 -9.88 29.44
N ARG A 97 -13.24 -9.45 30.63
CA ARG A 97 -12.15 -8.48 30.79
C ARG A 97 -10.83 -8.99 30.22
N ILE A 98 -10.47 -10.24 30.52
CA ILE A 98 -9.27 -10.88 29.95
C ILE A 98 -9.34 -10.93 28.43
N ASP A 99 -10.48 -11.34 27.86
CA ASP A 99 -10.65 -11.43 26.41
C ASP A 99 -10.50 -10.05 25.75
N GLN A 100 -11.04 -8.99 26.37
CA GLN A 100 -10.87 -7.63 25.88
C GLN A 100 -9.41 -7.16 25.96
N GLU A 101 -8.75 -7.32 27.11
CA GLU A 101 -7.37 -6.90 27.31
C GLU A 101 -6.41 -7.66 26.38
N THR A 102 -6.60 -8.98 26.23
CA THR A 102 -5.79 -9.80 25.32
C THR A 102 -6.04 -9.44 23.86
N SER A 103 -7.29 -9.18 23.46
CA SER A 103 -7.63 -8.71 22.12
C SER A 103 -6.95 -7.36 21.80
N LEU A 104 -7.01 -6.40 22.72
CA LEU A 104 -6.33 -5.11 22.58
C LEU A 104 -4.81 -5.26 22.48
N ALA A 105 -4.20 -6.09 23.34
CA ALA A 105 -2.76 -6.35 23.30
C ALA A 105 -2.32 -6.99 21.98
N VAL A 106 -3.10 -7.95 21.46
CA VAL A 106 -2.85 -8.55 20.14
C VAL A 106 -2.95 -7.49 19.05
N VAL A 107 -3.99 -6.67 19.07
CA VAL A 107 -4.18 -5.59 18.09
C VAL A 107 -3.01 -4.59 18.13
N ASP A 108 -2.53 -4.20 19.31
CA ASP A 108 -1.42 -3.26 19.45
C ASP A 108 -0.08 -3.87 19.02
N SER A 109 0.14 -5.17 19.28
CA SER A 109 1.29 -5.90 18.73
C SER A 109 1.26 -5.94 17.20
N LEU A 110 0.09 -6.10 16.58
CA LEU A 110 -0.05 -6.09 15.11
C LEU A 110 0.12 -4.67 14.52
N LYS A 111 -0.33 -3.64 15.23
CA LYS A 111 -0.13 -2.23 14.84
C LYS A 111 1.35 -1.84 14.91
N SER A 112 2.07 -2.27 15.94
CA SER A 112 3.50 -1.95 16.09
C SER A 112 4.35 -2.64 15.02
N GLN A 113 4.00 -3.86 14.63
CA GLN A 113 4.64 -4.58 13.52
C GLN A 113 4.42 -3.91 12.15
N LYS A 114 3.25 -3.30 11.93
CA LYS A 114 2.92 -2.62 10.66
C LYS A 114 3.04 -1.10 10.80
N LYS A 115 4.27 -0.59 10.72
CA LYS A 115 4.51 0.86 10.66
C LYS A 115 3.89 1.44 9.38
N MET A 116 2.87 2.29 9.53
CA MET A 116 2.34 3.07 8.42
C MET A 116 3.25 4.27 8.13
N SER A 117 3.49 4.57 6.85
CA SER A 117 4.18 5.78 6.41
C SER A 117 3.47 7.04 6.92
N ASP A 118 4.24 8.06 7.31
CA ASP A 118 3.70 9.32 7.84
C ASP A 118 2.83 10.06 6.83
N ARG A 119 3.12 9.93 5.53
CA ARG A 119 2.24 10.43 4.45
C ARG A 119 0.86 9.79 4.50
N ARG A 120 0.78 8.48 4.79
CA ARG A 120 -0.50 7.76 4.91
C ARG A 120 -1.23 8.14 6.19
N LYS A 121 -0.51 8.33 7.31
CA LYS A 121 -1.10 8.81 8.58
C LYS A 121 -1.74 10.18 8.41
N SER A 122 -1.00 11.15 7.85
CA SER A 122 -1.50 12.51 7.64
C SER A 122 -2.70 12.53 6.68
N HIS A 123 -2.68 11.71 5.63
CA HIS A 123 -3.84 11.58 4.72
C HIS A 123 -5.09 11.03 5.43
N LEU A 124 -4.94 10.03 6.31
CA LEU A 124 -6.06 9.48 7.08
C LEU A 124 -6.60 10.47 8.10
N ILE A 125 -5.73 11.24 8.77
CA ILE A 125 -6.12 12.32 9.69
C ILE A 125 -6.94 13.37 8.94
N LYS A 126 -6.42 13.91 7.84
CA LYS A 126 -7.13 14.88 6.99
C LYS A 126 -8.47 14.35 6.50
N ARG A 127 -8.54 13.07 6.12
CA ARG A 127 -9.79 12.42 5.69
C ARG A 127 -10.81 12.34 6.84
N LYS A 128 -10.37 11.99 8.06
CA LYS A 128 -11.22 11.94 9.25
C LYS A 128 -11.72 13.33 9.64
N GLU A 129 -10.87 14.35 9.59
CA GLU A 129 -11.25 15.75 9.83
C GLU A 129 -12.31 16.22 8.84
N LYS A 130 -12.09 15.99 7.54
CA LYS A 130 -13.09 16.29 6.50
C LYS A 130 -14.42 15.59 6.75
N LEU A 131 -14.40 14.34 7.19
CA LEU A 131 -15.60 13.59 7.56
C LEU A 131 -16.31 14.18 8.79
N LYS A 132 -15.57 14.61 9.82
CA LYS A 132 -16.14 15.27 11.01
C LYS A 132 -16.80 16.60 10.65
N ILE A 133 -16.12 17.42 9.84
CA ILE A 133 -16.64 18.69 9.31
C ILE A 133 -17.95 18.46 8.55
N LYS A 134 -18.01 17.43 7.69
CA LYS A 134 -19.24 17.07 6.96
C LYS A 134 -20.37 16.56 7.84
N LYS A 135 -20.06 15.89 8.96
CA LYS A 135 -21.06 15.33 9.88
C LYS A 135 -21.62 16.35 10.87
N CYS A 136 -20.87 17.41 11.16
CA CYS A 136 -21.27 18.46 12.08
C CYS A 136 -21.10 19.85 11.41
N PRO A 137 -21.89 20.18 10.38
CA PRO A 137 -21.76 21.45 9.67
C PRO A 137 -22.04 22.67 10.55
N GLU A 138 -22.88 22.50 11.58
CA GLU A 138 -23.28 23.55 12.52
C GLU A 138 -22.09 24.11 13.34
N ARG A 139 -21.16 23.25 13.75
CA ARG A 139 -19.92 23.66 14.44
C ARG A 139 -18.89 24.32 13.52
N VAL A 140 -19.02 24.08 12.21
CA VAL A 140 -18.17 24.72 11.19
C VAL A 140 -18.73 26.10 10.92
N PHE A 141 -20.05 26.24 10.76
CA PHE A 141 -20.72 27.53 10.67
C PHE A 141 -20.45 28.45 11.87
N GLN A 142 -20.32 27.93 13.10
CA GLN A 142 -19.95 28.78 14.25
C GLN A 142 -18.47 29.20 14.26
N LYS A 143 -17.58 28.44 13.61
CA LYS A 143 -16.14 28.77 13.51
C LYS A 143 -15.79 29.58 12.26
N THR A 144 -16.62 29.49 11.23
CA THR A 144 -16.51 30.21 9.96
C THR A 144 -17.64 31.21 9.75
N ALA A 145 -18.47 31.45 10.76
CA ALA A 145 -19.15 32.73 10.93
C ALA A 145 -18.01 33.71 11.21
N VAL A 146 -17.34 34.07 10.11
CA VAL A 146 -16.38 35.15 10.05
C VAL A 146 -17.19 36.34 10.46
N ASP A 147 -16.99 36.76 11.70
CA ASP A 147 -17.66 37.92 12.26
C ASP A 147 -17.22 39.10 11.39
N PHE A 148 -18.04 39.50 10.42
CA PHE A 148 -17.70 40.53 9.43
C PHE A 148 -17.62 41.94 10.06
N SER A 149 -17.66 42.02 11.39
CA SER A 149 -17.45 43.23 12.18
C SER A 149 -16.16 43.96 11.79
N HIS A 150 -15.08 43.23 11.50
CA HIS A 150 -13.80 43.80 11.03
C HIS A 150 -13.79 44.23 9.55
N LEU A 151 -14.86 43.93 8.80
CA LEU A 151 -15.00 44.26 7.37
C LEU A 151 -16.07 45.34 7.13
N LYS A 152 -16.66 45.88 8.21
CA LYS A 152 -17.60 46.99 8.14
C LYS A 152 -16.82 48.30 8.19
N ASP A 153 -16.96 49.11 7.15
CA ASP A 153 -16.50 50.50 7.16
C ASP A 153 -17.61 51.38 7.75
N ASP A 154 -17.29 52.12 8.81
CA ASP A 154 -18.22 53.08 9.43
C ASP A 154 -18.22 54.38 8.62
N VAL A 155 -18.95 54.41 7.51
CA VAL A 155 -19.06 55.59 6.62
C VAL A 155 -20.34 56.37 6.94
N ARG A 156 -20.22 57.69 7.16
CA ARG A 156 -21.37 58.57 7.42
C ARG A 156 -22.07 58.96 6.11
N PHE A 157 -23.37 59.24 6.19
CA PHE A 157 -24.13 59.71 5.04
C PHE A 157 -23.59 61.07 4.57
N GLY A 158 -23.06 61.12 3.35
CA GLY A 158 -22.40 62.30 2.78
C GLY A 158 -20.89 62.12 2.55
N ASP A 159 -20.26 61.14 3.20
CA ASP A 159 -18.88 60.74 2.89
C ASP A 159 -18.88 59.89 1.62
N VAL A 160 -18.28 60.40 0.55
CA VAL A 160 -18.07 59.63 -0.68
C VAL A 160 -17.05 58.54 -0.38
N ALA A 161 -17.48 57.28 -0.46
CA ALA A 161 -16.58 56.14 -0.35
C ALA A 161 -15.36 56.38 -1.26
N SER A 162 -14.16 56.25 -0.72
CA SER A 162 -12.92 56.50 -1.46
C SER A 162 -12.99 55.76 -2.79
N GLN A 163 -12.73 56.49 -3.90
CA GLN A 163 -12.73 55.90 -5.23
C GLN A 163 -11.95 54.58 -5.20
N PRO A 164 -12.50 53.47 -5.74
CA PRO A 164 -11.83 52.19 -5.69
C PRO A 164 -10.43 52.33 -6.30
N PRO A 165 -9.40 51.74 -5.67
CA PRO A 165 -8.04 51.87 -6.16
C PRO A 165 -7.98 51.41 -7.61
N MET A 166 -7.52 52.30 -8.49
CA MET A 166 -7.34 51.95 -9.88
C MET A 166 -6.16 50.98 -9.99
N LEU A 167 -6.35 49.87 -10.71
CA LEU A 167 -5.30 48.90 -10.97
C LEU A 167 -4.22 49.51 -11.89
N THR A 168 -3.26 50.21 -11.29
CA THR A 168 -2.10 50.81 -11.97
C THR A 168 -0.96 49.81 -12.18
N ALA A 169 -1.10 48.59 -11.66
CA ALA A 169 -0.07 47.56 -11.72
C ALA A 169 0.05 46.95 -13.13
N LYS A 170 1.24 47.06 -13.72
CA LYS A 170 1.58 46.40 -14.98
C LYS A 170 1.62 44.87 -14.78
N PRO A 171 1.01 44.07 -15.66
CA PRO A 171 1.09 42.62 -15.57
C PRO A 171 2.53 42.16 -15.71
N ARG A 172 2.96 41.22 -14.84
CA ARG A 172 4.35 40.84 -14.54
C ARG A 172 5.20 40.32 -15.72
N LYS A 173 4.69 40.30 -16.96
CA LYS A 173 5.37 39.83 -18.19
C LYS A 173 4.91 40.52 -19.48
N ALA A 174 4.22 41.66 -19.41
CA ALA A 174 3.87 42.39 -20.64
C ALA A 174 5.10 43.13 -21.18
N SER A 175 5.55 42.76 -22.38
CA SER A 175 6.53 43.53 -23.15
C SER A 175 5.87 44.79 -23.70
N LEU A 176 6.48 45.97 -23.51
CA LEU A 176 6.05 47.28 -24.03
C LEU A 176 6.03 47.41 -25.57
N GLN A 177 6.28 46.32 -26.28
CA GLN A 177 6.24 46.28 -27.73
C GLN A 177 4.78 46.38 -28.18
N ASP A 178 4.48 47.29 -29.10
CA ASP A 178 3.20 47.44 -29.78
C ASP A 178 2.85 46.13 -30.53
N LYS A 179 2.28 45.15 -29.82
CA LYS A 179 1.82 43.88 -30.41
C LYS A 179 0.61 44.06 -31.35
N GLY A 180 0.23 45.29 -31.67
CA GLY A 180 -0.79 45.65 -32.66
C GLY A 180 -0.26 45.88 -34.09
N LYS A 181 1.07 45.88 -34.31
CA LYS A 181 1.67 46.10 -35.65
C LYS A 181 1.95 44.80 -36.43
N SER A 182 1.35 43.68 -36.04
CA SER A 182 1.41 42.50 -36.89
C SER A 182 0.54 42.75 -38.13
N PRO A 183 1.06 42.62 -39.36
CA PRO A 183 0.23 42.72 -40.55
C PRO A 183 -0.91 41.71 -40.43
N LEU A 184 -2.14 42.14 -40.71
CA LEU A 184 -3.33 41.30 -40.61
C LEU A 184 -3.09 39.99 -41.37
N LEU A 185 -3.50 38.85 -40.81
CA LEU A 185 -3.32 37.53 -41.43
C LEU A 185 -3.79 37.51 -42.90
N LEU A 186 -4.81 38.30 -43.23
CA LEU A 186 -5.31 38.46 -44.59
C LEU A 186 -4.27 39.06 -45.56
N SER A 187 -3.51 40.07 -45.13
CA SER A 187 -2.44 40.68 -45.94
C SER A 187 -1.30 39.68 -46.21
N SER A 188 -1.01 38.79 -45.25
CA SER A 188 -0.08 37.68 -45.43
C SER A 188 -0.58 36.65 -46.45
N LYS A 189 -1.89 36.40 -46.54
CA LYS A 189 -2.45 35.46 -47.53
C LYS A 189 -2.48 36.05 -48.94
N LEU A 190 -2.94 37.29 -49.07
CA LEU A 190 -2.98 38.02 -50.34
C LEU A 190 -1.58 38.20 -50.97
N THR A 191 -0.54 38.29 -50.15
CA THR A 191 0.86 38.39 -50.63
C THR A 191 1.48 37.03 -50.95
N GLN A 192 1.03 35.94 -50.34
CA GLN A 192 1.47 34.57 -50.68
C GLN A 192 0.92 34.11 -52.03
N ASP A 193 -0.31 34.49 -52.37
CA ASP A 193 -0.95 34.09 -53.63
C ASP A 193 -0.31 34.71 -54.89
N LYS A 194 0.53 35.76 -54.72
CA LYS A 194 1.26 36.38 -55.84
C LYS A 194 2.65 35.76 -56.12
N VAL A 195 3.21 34.93 -55.24
CA VAL A 195 4.62 34.50 -55.35
C VAL A 195 4.83 32.99 -55.35
N SER A 196 3.80 32.16 -55.12
CA SER A 196 3.98 30.70 -55.13
C SER A 196 2.82 29.94 -55.75
N SER A 197 2.84 29.79 -57.07
CA SER A 197 2.24 28.64 -57.74
C SER A 197 3.06 27.39 -57.43
N LYS A 198 2.72 26.68 -56.34
CA LYS A 198 2.96 25.24 -56.10
C LYS A 198 2.43 24.83 -54.71
N PRO A 199 1.52 23.84 -54.61
CA PRO A 199 1.03 23.35 -53.32
C PRO A 199 1.86 22.15 -52.87
N THR A 200 2.44 22.22 -51.68
CA THR A 200 2.86 21.01 -50.95
C THR A 200 2.42 21.13 -49.50
N GLU A 201 1.75 20.07 -49.09
CA GLU A 201 1.21 19.80 -47.76
C GLU A 201 2.28 19.82 -46.65
N ASP A 202 1.75 19.76 -45.42
CA ASP A 202 2.42 19.41 -44.18
C ASP A 202 3.24 20.47 -43.45
N ARG A 203 2.69 20.91 -42.30
CA ARG A 203 3.23 20.56 -40.96
C ARG A 203 2.42 21.22 -39.84
N LYS A 204 1.45 20.48 -39.28
CA LYS A 204 0.95 20.75 -37.92
C LYS A 204 1.99 20.29 -36.89
N LYS A 205 2.83 21.22 -36.41
CA LYS A 205 3.65 21.01 -35.21
C LYS A 205 2.76 21.15 -33.97
N GLN A 206 2.25 20.03 -33.43
CA GLN A 206 1.67 20.03 -32.10
C GLN A 206 2.76 20.03 -31.02
N SER A 207 2.49 20.81 -29.99
CA SER A 207 3.35 21.20 -28.90
C SER A 207 3.81 20.01 -28.05
N LYS A 208 5.13 19.89 -27.92
CA LYS A 208 5.80 19.12 -26.88
C LYS A 208 5.59 19.88 -25.57
N ASN A 209 4.76 19.37 -24.65
CA ASN A 209 4.78 19.58 -23.19
C ASN A 209 3.44 19.17 -22.53
N LEU A 210 2.93 17.99 -22.86
CA LEU A 210 1.99 17.29 -22.01
C LEU A 210 2.68 15.99 -21.62
N ILE A 211 2.87 15.77 -20.32
CA ILE A 211 3.17 14.44 -19.79
C ILE A 211 1.89 13.63 -20.04
N VAL A 212 1.78 13.10 -21.26
CA VAL A 212 0.65 12.30 -21.69
C VAL A 212 0.68 11.04 -20.83
N LYS A 213 -0.37 10.85 -20.03
CA LYS A 213 -0.62 9.58 -19.33
C LYS A 213 -0.48 8.47 -20.38
N ALA A 214 0.55 7.64 -20.26
CA ALA A 214 0.83 6.61 -21.24
C ALA A 214 -0.44 5.80 -21.51
N LYS A 215 -0.87 5.75 -22.78
CA LYS A 215 -2.02 4.95 -23.18
C LYS A 215 -1.75 3.50 -22.77
N ARG A 216 -2.76 2.81 -22.22
CA ARG A 216 -2.61 1.37 -21.93
C ARG A 216 -2.40 0.64 -23.26
N ARG A 217 -1.55 -0.40 -23.28
CA ARG A 217 -1.20 -1.17 -24.50
C ARG A 217 -2.41 -1.60 -25.34
N LYS A 218 -3.55 -1.93 -24.71
CA LYS A 218 -4.80 -2.29 -25.42
C LYS A 218 -5.45 -1.16 -26.22
N HIS A 219 -5.08 0.09 -25.95
CA HIS A 219 -5.58 1.29 -26.62
C HIS A 219 -4.53 1.94 -27.55
N MET A 220 -3.40 1.25 -27.78
CA MET A 220 -2.36 1.69 -28.71
C MET A 220 -2.63 1.09 -30.09
N SER A 221 -2.34 1.86 -31.13
CA SER A 221 -2.29 1.34 -32.51
C SER A 221 -1.15 0.31 -32.65
N GLU A 222 -1.20 -0.54 -33.66
CA GLU A 222 -0.18 -1.57 -33.91
C GLU A 222 1.20 -0.94 -34.18
N ALA A 223 1.24 0.16 -34.93
CA ALA A 223 2.48 0.91 -35.16
C ALA A 223 3.06 1.45 -33.84
N GLU A 224 2.21 2.02 -32.98
CA GLU A 224 2.63 2.51 -31.67
C GLU A 224 3.12 1.36 -30.76
N LYS A 225 2.48 0.19 -30.81
CA LYS A 225 2.92 -1.02 -30.07
C LYS A 225 4.29 -1.49 -30.55
N ALA A 226 4.52 -1.53 -31.87
CA ALA A 226 5.79 -1.95 -32.45
C ALA A 226 6.94 -1.04 -32.04
N VAL A 227 6.71 0.28 -31.97
CA VAL A 227 7.70 1.25 -31.47
C VAL A 227 8.03 0.98 -30.00
N MET A 228 7.01 0.82 -29.14
CA MET A 228 7.22 0.54 -27.71
C MET A 228 7.95 -0.79 -27.47
N ASP A 229 7.71 -1.81 -28.30
CA ASP A 229 8.39 -3.10 -28.19
C ASP A 229 9.86 -3.01 -28.62
N LYS A 230 10.17 -2.24 -29.67
CA LYS A 230 11.56 -1.94 -30.06
C LYS A 230 12.32 -1.23 -28.94
N GLU A 231 11.71 -0.22 -28.32
CA GLU A 231 12.31 0.49 -27.19
C GLU A 231 12.54 -0.44 -25.99
N ARG A 232 11.57 -1.30 -25.68
CA ARG A 232 11.70 -2.29 -24.61
C ARG A 232 12.85 -3.25 -24.87
N LEU A 233 13.00 -3.76 -26.09
CA LEU A 233 14.11 -4.65 -26.46
C LEU A 233 15.46 -3.94 -26.32
N ARG A 234 15.57 -2.70 -26.82
CA ARG A 234 16.78 -1.88 -26.68
C ARG A 234 17.20 -1.70 -25.23
N VAL A 235 16.25 -1.42 -24.33
CA VAL A 235 16.53 -1.27 -22.88
C VAL A 235 16.98 -2.59 -22.27
N ILE A 236 16.34 -3.71 -22.63
CA ILE A 236 16.74 -5.04 -22.16
C ILE A 236 18.17 -5.39 -22.60
N GLU A 237 18.52 -5.10 -23.86
CA GLU A 237 19.86 -5.33 -24.38
C GLU A 237 20.90 -4.48 -23.66
N LEU A 238 20.62 -3.18 -23.48
CA LEU A 238 21.48 -2.28 -22.71
C LEU A 238 21.69 -2.80 -21.28
N TYR A 239 20.62 -3.22 -20.61
CA TYR A 239 20.72 -3.79 -19.26
C TYR A 239 21.53 -5.10 -19.24
N ARG A 240 21.36 -5.97 -20.24
CA ARG A 240 22.14 -7.21 -20.36
C ARG A 240 23.62 -6.92 -20.59
N THR A 241 23.94 -5.95 -21.45
CA THR A 241 25.34 -5.57 -21.73
C THR A 241 25.99 -4.92 -20.52
N SER A 242 25.29 -4.05 -19.78
CA SER A 242 25.81 -3.47 -18.54
C SER A 242 26.03 -4.51 -17.45
N LYS A 243 25.10 -5.45 -17.29
CA LYS A 243 25.23 -6.55 -16.31
C LYS A 243 26.31 -7.56 -16.68
N LYS A 244 26.62 -7.74 -17.97
CA LYS A 244 27.73 -8.59 -18.42
C LYS A 244 29.11 -7.94 -18.25
N LYS A 245 29.16 -6.60 -18.23
CA LYS A 245 30.39 -5.81 -18.02
C LYS A 245 30.72 -5.59 -16.54
N ALA A 246 29.80 -5.90 -15.63
CA ALA A 246 29.97 -5.87 -14.18
C ALA A 246 30.15 -7.29 -13.64
#